data_AF-A0A6L6QKG2-F1
#
_entry.id   AF-A0A6L6QKG2-F1
#
_cell.length_a   1.000
_cell.length_b   1.000
_cell.length_c   1.000
_cell.angle_alpha   90.00
_cell.angle_beta   90.00
_cell.angle_gamma   90.00
#
_symmetry.space_group_name_H-M   'P 1'
#
loop_
_entity.id
_entity.type
_entity.pdbx_description
1 polymer ?
#
loop_
_entity_poly.entity_id
_entity_poly.type
_entity_poly.pdbx_seq_one_letter_code
_entity_poly.pdbx_strand_id
1 'polypeptide(L)'
;MKRKLVLIAAALALAGCEILEPHKQEPAQTHAVASKPATPVQAKTNTPVVPPAPPELTPASKALNAGIEMYKAGNFNGAIKQLTTAPELAKAETPLQLEAIKYTAFSYCVTNRTTLCRQQFIKAFKLDPDFDLSPGEKGHPLWTPSFERARKEAGKKKK
;
A
#
# COMPACT_ATOMS: atom_id res chain seq x y z
N MET A 1 44.25 -16.88 -20.00
CA MET A 1 43.72 -17.42 -21.28
C MET A 1 42.67 -16.44 -21.79
N LYS A 2 42.87 -15.90 -23.00
CA LYS A 2 41.97 -14.94 -23.66
C LYS A 2 40.90 -15.69 -24.46
N ARG A 3 39.70 -15.11 -24.59
CA ARG A 3 38.69 -15.23 -25.69
C ARG A 3 37.27 -15.17 -25.11
N LYS A 4 36.28 -14.45 -25.63
CA LYS A 4 36.15 -13.52 -26.76
C LYS A 4 34.90 -12.66 -26.45
N LEU A 5 35.04 -11.35 -26.62
CA LEU A 5 33.92 -10.41 -26.72
C LEU A 5 33.18 -10.71 -28.03
N VAL A 6 31.87 -10.93 -27.98
CA VAL A 6 31.01 -11.00 -29.18
C VAL A 6 29.90 -9.98 -28.98
N LEU A 7 30.11 -8.80 -29.55
CA LEU A 7 29.10 -7.78 -29.78
C LEU A 7 28.29 -8.21 -31.00
N ILE A 8 27.00 -8.49 -30.83
CA ILE A 8 26.05 -8.55 -31.95
C ILE A 8 25.08 -7.38 -31.75
N ALA A 9 25.35 -6.32 -32.49
CA ALA A 9 24.40 -5.27 -32.79
C ALA A 9 23.43 -5.80 -33.85
N ALA A 10 22.14 -5.78 -33.57
CA ALA A 10 21.11 -5.92 -34.58
C ALA A 10 19.99 -4.93 -34.24
N ALA A 11 20.09 -3.75 -34.86
CA ALA A 11 19.01 -2.78 -34.93
C ALA A 11 18.00 -3.27 -35.98
N LEU A 12 16.77 -3.51 -35.56
CA LEU A 12 15.62 -3.73 -36.45
C LEU A 12 14.54 -2.75 -36.02
N ALA A 13 14.49 -1.64 -36.77
CA ALA A 13 13.40 -0.68 -36.76
C ALA A 13 12.20 -1.30 -37.47
N LEU A 14 11.12 -1.53 -36.74
CA LEU A 14 9.80 -1.80 -37.30
C LEU A 14 8.90 -0.64 -36.90
N ALA A 15 8.60 0.18 -37.89
CA ALA A 15 7.60 1.24 -37.86
C ALA A 15 6.21 0.60 -37.67
N GLY A 16 5.64 0.77 -36.48
CA GLY A 16 4.23 0.51 -36.22
C GLY A 16 3.40 1.74 -36.53
N CYS A 17 2.38 1.58 -37.39
CA CYS A 17 1.33 2.57 -37.61
C CYS A 17 0.35 2.50 -36.43
N GLU A 18 0.21 3.58 -35.66
CA GLU A 18 -0.89 3.74 -34.71
C GLU A 18 -1.71 4.97 -35.13
N ILE A 19 -2.88 4.72 -35.72
CA ILE A 19 -3.92 5.70 -35.99
C ILE A 19 -4.60 5.95 -34.64
N LEU A 20 -4.39 7.14 -34.06
CA LEU A 20 -5.09 7.58 -32.85
C LEU A 20 -6.04 8.71 -33.21
N GLU A 21 -7.32 8.38 -33.30
CA GLU A 21 -8.40 9.36 -33.38
C GLU A 21 -8.51 10.15 -32.07
N PRO A 22 -8.81 11.46 -32.12
CA PRO A 22 -8.93 12.29 -30.93
C PRO A 22 -10.32 12.13 -30.31
N HIS A 23 -10.40 11.42 -29.18
CA HIS A 23 -11.59 11.43 -28.34
C HIS A 23 -11.70 12.78 -27.59
N LYS A 24 -12.57 13.64 -28.13
CA LYS A 24 -13.08 14.86 -27.49
C LYS A 24 -14.05 14.46 -26.37
N GLN A 25 -13.64 14.60 -25.11
CA GLN A 25 -14.55 14.53 -23.96
C GLN A 25 -15.11 15.93 -23.67
N GLU A 26 -16.42 16.08 -23.78
CA GLU A 26 -17.19 17.23 -23.29
C GLU A 26 -18.00 16.79 -22.05
N PRO A 27 -18.20 17.64 -21.03
CA PRO A 27 -18.50 17.21 -19.67
C PRO A 27 -20.00 17.21 -19.33
N ALA A 28 -20.26 16.67 -18.13
CA ALA A 28 -21.44 16.83 -17.29
C ALA A 28 -22.64 15.94 -17.59
N GLN A 29 -22.92 14.99 -16.68
CA GLN A 29 -24.30 14.66 -16.33
C GLN A 29 -24.45 14.53 -14.80
N THR A 30 -25.06 15.58 -14.29
CA THR A 30 -25.76 15.72 -13.01
C THR A 30 -26.91 14.72 -12.97
N HIS A 31 -26.97 13.87 -11.94
CA HIS A 31 -28.19 13.14 -11.60
C HIS A 31 -28.61 13.52 -10.19
N ALA A 32 -29.47 14.53 -10.13
CA ALA A 32 -30.40 14.73 -9.03
C ALA A 32 -31.68 13.95 -9.37
N VAL A 33 -32.19 13.12 -8.46
CA VAL A 33 -33.60 12.72 -8.46
C VAL A 33 -34.15 12.82 -7.04
N ALA A 34 -35.31 13.46 -6.99
CA ALA A 34 -36.00 14.00 -5.84
C ALA A 34 -36.86 12.97 -5.08
N SER A 35 -37.12 13.33 -3.83
CA SER A 35 -37.97 12.73 -2.79
C SER A 35 -39.45 12.54 -3.15
N LYS A 36 -40.17 11.69 -2.37
CA LYS A 36 -41.49 12.00 -1.74
C LYS A 36 -41.99 10.90 -0.76
N PRO A 37 -43.00 11.14 0.12
CA PRO A 37 -42.87 10.97 1.59
C PRO A 37 -44.08 10.31 2.33
N ALA A 38 -44.03 10.40 3.69
CA ALA A 38 -45.13 10.43 4.69
C ALA A 38 -45.40 9.09 5.44
N THR A 39 -45.65 8.98 6.76
CA THR A 39 -45.91 9.86 7.94
C THR A 39 -45.99 8.94 9.23
N PRO A 40 -46.41 9.34 10.45
CA PRO A 40 -45.69 10.09 11.51
C PRO A 40 -45.73 9.42 12.93
N VAL A 41 -45.16 10.16 13.91
CA VAL A 41 -45.38 10.15 15.37
C VAL A 41 -44.56 9.17 16.23
N GLN A 42 -43.59 9.70 16.97
CA GLN A 42 -43.71 9.87 18.44
C GLN A 42 -42.60 10.79 18.99
N ALA A 43 -43.05 11.87 19.63
CA ALA A 43 -42.22 12.83 20.33
C ALA A 43 -41.72 12.25 21.66
N LYS A 44 -40.41 12.27 21.92
CA LYS A 44 -39.85 12.37 23.27
C LYS A 44 -38.55 13.18 23.26
N THR A 45 -38.60 14.27 24.04
CA THR A 45 -37.49 14.94 24.73
C THR A 45 -36.45 15.68 23.87
N ASN A 46 -36.66 16.99 23.74
CA ASN A 46 -35.64 17.95 23.32
C ASN A 46 -34.44 17.90 24.27
N THR A 47 -33.37 17.26 23.82
CA THR A 47 -31.99 17.54 24.24
C THR A 47 -31.28 17.96 22.95
N PRO A 48 -30.55 19.08 22.89
CA PRO A 48 -29.68 19.36 21.75
C PRO A 48 -28.60 18.26 21.66
N VAL A 49 -28.88 17.21 20.89
CA VAL A 49 -27.88 16.22 20.50
C VAL A 49 -27.03 16.91 19.45
N VAL A 50 -25.92 17.50 19.89
CA VAL A 50 -24.80 17.83 19.01
C VAL A 50 -24.37 16.50 18.37
N PRO A 51 -24.44 16.33 17.04
CA PRO A 51 -23.95 15.12 16.40
C PRO A 51 -22.48 14.92 16.79
N PRO A 52 -22.04 13.70 17.18
CA PRO A 52 -20.63 13.47 17.41
C PRO A 52 -19.86 13.80 16.14
N ALA A 53 -18.87 14.68 16.25
CA ALA A 53 -17.95 14.96 15.16
C ALA A 53 -17.35 13.63 14.65
N PRO A 54 -17.12 13.49 13.34
CA PRO A 54 -16.48 12.30 12.79
C PRO A 54 -15.18 11.99 13.56
N PRO A 55 -14.89 10.71 13.86
CA PRO A 55 -13.70 10.36 14.63
C PRO A 55 -12.45 10.88 13.91
N GLU A 56 -11.72 11.78 14.57
CA GLU A 56 -10.48 12.31 14.03
C GLU A 56 -9.42 11.20 13.96
N LEU A 57 -8.70 11.12 12.84
CA LEU A 57 -7.62 10.16 12.68
C LEU A 57 -6.52 10.40 13.74
N THR A 58 -6.09 9.33 14.40
CA THR A 58 -4.98 9.37 15.35
C THR A 58 -3.68 9.81 14.64
N PRO A 59 -2.70 10.37 15.36
CA PRO A 59 -1.41 10.74 14.77
C PRO A 59 -0.71 9.57 14.05
N ALA A 60 -0.78 8.37 14.63
CA ALA A 60 -0.24 7.16 14.02
C ALA A 60 -0.97 6.79 12.72
N SER A 61 -2.30 6.87 12.69
CA SER A 61 -3.08 6.63 11.47
C SER A 61 -2.77 7.66 10.38
N LYS A 62 -2.64 8.94 10.74
CA LYS A 62 -2.20 10.00 9.82
C LYS A 62 -0.81 9.71 9.25
N ALA A 63 0.14 9.32 10.10
CA ALA A 63 1.50 9.00 9.68
C ALA A 63 1.58 7.77 8.76
N LEU A 64 0.80 6.73 9.07
CA LEU A 64 0.65 5.53 8.22
C LEU A 64 0.10 5.92 6.85
N ASN A 65 -1.03 6.63 6.83
CA ASN A 65 -1.69 7.05 5.59
C ASN A 65 -0.75 7.89 4.72
N ALA A 66 0.00 8.84 5.30
CA ALA A 66 0.98 9.62 4.55
C ALA A 66 2.04 8.73 3.87
N GLY A 67 2.54 7.69 4.55
CA GLY A 67 3.48 6.74 3.97
C GLY A 67 2.87 5.87 2.87
N ILE A 68 1.61 5.44 3.04
CA ILE A 68 0.86 4.68 2.04
C ILE A 68 0.60 5.51 0.79
N GLU A 69 0.23 6.78 0.94
CA GLU A 69 0.03 7.68 -0.20
C GLU A 69 1.33 7.92 -0.97
N MET A 70 2.47 8.04 -0.28
CA MET A 70 3.78 8.08 -0.95
C MET A 70 4.09 6.80 -1.71
N TYR A 71 3.75 5.63 -1.16
CA TYR A 71 3.91 4.34 -1.84
C TYR A 71 3.06 4.26 -3.11
N LYS A 72 1.77 4.63 -3.02
CA LYS A 72 0.84 4.66 -4.15
C LYS A 72 1.29 5.64 -5.24
N ALA A 73 1.88 6.76 -4.85
CA ALA A 73 2.45 7.74 -5.77
C ALA A 73 3.80 7.31 -6.40
N GLY A 74 4.32 6.12 -6.08
CA GLY A 74 5.63 5.65 -6.56
C GLY A 74 6.83 6.27 -5.85
N ASN A 75 6.61 7.14 -4.86
CA ASN A 75 7.65 7.70 -4.01
C ASN A 75 8.06 6.70 -2.92
N PHE A 76 8.64 5.57 -3.34
CA PHE A 76 9.00 4.47 -2.44
C PHE A 76 10.05 4.88 -1.40
N ASN A 77 11.00 5.75 -1.76
CA ASN A 77 11.99 6.24 -0.80
C ASN A 77 11.36 7.18 0.25
N GLY A 78 10.41 8.03 -0.17
CA GLY A 78 9.61 8.83 0.76
C GLY A 78 8.78 7.96 1.69
N ALA A 79 8.09 6.94 1.16
CA ALA A 79 7.31 5.99 1.93
C ALA A 79 8.17 5.29 2.99
N ILE A 80 9.35 4.77 2.61
CA ILE A 80 10.29 4.16 3.54
C ILE A 80 10.69 5.13 4.64
N LYS A 81 11.08 6.36 4.29
CA LYS A 81 11.47 7.37 5.29
C LYS A 81 10.32 7.62 6.26
N GLN A 82 9.14 7.95 5.74
CA GLN A 82 7.96 8.25 6.54
C GLN A 82 7.59 7.10 7.49
N LEU A 83 7.50 5.87 6.98
CA LEU A 83 7.04 4.70 7.73
C LEU A 83 8.07 4.17 8.74
N THR A 84 9.36 4.49 8.56
CA THR A 84 10.43 4.02 9.46
C THR A 84 10.84 5.05 10.51
N THR A 85 10.63 6.35 10.26
CA THR A 85 11.06 7.41 11.17
C THR A 85 9.94 8.03 12.00
N ALA A 86 8.67 7.79 11.68
CA ALA A 86 7.55 8.35 12.45
C ALA A 86 7.46 7.71 13.85
N PRO A 87 7.71 8.45 14.95
CA PRO A 87 7.69 7.89 16.31
C PRO A 87 6.29 7.41 16.75
N GLU A 88 5.24 7.96 16.16
CA GLU A 88 3.84 7.61 16.40
C GLU A 88 3.56 6.18 15.93
N LEU A 89 4.18 5.74 14.83
CA LEU A 89 4.06 4.36 14.34
C LEU A 89 4.77 3.37 15.27
N ALA A 90 5.92 3.73 15.83
CA ALA A 90 6.64 2.87 16.77
C ALA A 90 5.86 2.61 18.07
N LYS A 91 4.93 3.50 18.42
CA LYS A 91 4.06 3.41 19.61
C LYS A 91 2.62 3.01 19.27
N ALA A 92 2.32 2.79 17.99
CA ALA A 92 0.98 2.46 17.55
C ALA A 92 0.56 1.06 17.98
N GLU A 93 -0.72 0.74 17.85
CA GLU A 93 -1.22 -0.62 18.02
C GLU A 93 -0.61 -1.56 16.97
N THR A 94 -0.50 -2.84 17.32
CA THR A 94 0.10 -3.87 16.47
C THR A 94 -0.39 -3.85 15.01
N PRO A 95 -1.71 -3.70 14.71
CA PRO A 95 -2.18 -3.66 13.33
C PRO A 95 -1.58 -2.50 12.50
N LEU A 96 -1.46 -1.30 13.09
CA LEU A 96 -0.87 -0.15 12.41
C LEU A 96 0.64 -0.34 12.20
N GLN A 97 1.32 -0.94 13.19
CA GLN A 97 2.73 -1.29 13.06
C GLN A 97 2.97 -2.31 11.94
N LEU A 98 2.15 -3.37 11.86
CA LEU A 98 2.25 -4.38 10.82
C LEU A 98 2.00 -3.78 9.43
N GLU A 99 1.00 -2.92 9.30
CA GLU A 99 0.71 -2.25 8.02
C GLU A 99 1.88 -1.35 7.58
N ALA A 100 2.46 -0.58 8.51
CA ALA A 100 3.66 0.23 8.24
C ALA A 100 4.85 -0.62 7.81
N ILE A 101 5.10 -1.74 8.49
CA ILE A 101 6.16 -2.70 8.14
C ILE A 101 5.91 -3.30 6.75
N LYS A 102 4.67 -3.68 6.43
CA LYS A 102 4.28 -4.25 5.15
C LYS A 102 4.57 -3.30 3.99
N TYR A 103 4.10 -2.06 4.07
CA TYR A 103 4.36 -1.06 3.02
C TYR A 103 5.85 -0.67 2.92
N THR A 104 6.58 -0.68 4.04
CA THR A 104 8.04 -0.52 4.03
C THR A 104 8.72 -1.68 3.29
N ALA A 105 8.29 -2.92 3.54
CA ALA A 105 8.79 -4.12 2.86
C ALA A 105 8.55 -4.04 1.36
N PHE A 106 7.31 -3.75 0.94
CA PHE A 106 6.96 -3.59 -0.46
C PHE A 106 7.81 -2.51 -1.14
N SER A 107 7.97 -1.35 -0.49
CA SER A 107 8.82 -0.26 -0.99
C SER A 107 10.28 -0.68 -1.20
N TYR A 108 10.85 -1.47 -0.29
CA TYR A 108 12.20 -2.04 -0.47
C TYR A 108 12.26 -3.05 -1.62
N CYS A 109 11.24 -3.90 -1.75
CA CYS A 109 11.19 -4.92 -2.79
C CYS A 109 11.11 -4.31 -4.20
N VAL A 110 10.24 -3.34 -4.41
CA VAL A 110 10.09 -2.67 -5.73
C VAL A 110 11.28 -1.79 -6.09
N THR A 111 12.11 -1.41 -5.11
CA THR A 111 13.37 -0.68 -5.32
C THR A 111 14.60 -1.58 -5.34
N ASN A 112 14.42 -2.88 -5.57
CA ASN A 112 15.47 -3.89 -5.70
C ASN A 112 16.38 -4.07 -4.46
N ARG A 113 15.90 -3.66 -3.26
CA ARG A 113 16.61 -3.79 -1.98
C ARG A 113 16.12 -5.04 -1.23
N THR A 114 16.27 -6.20 -1.85
CA THR A 114 15.70 -7.49 -1.40
C THR A 114 16.10 -7.88 0.03
N THR A 115 17.35 -7.63 0.43
CA THR A 115 17.81 -7.88 1.80
C THR A 115 17.06 -7.06 2.85
N LEU A 116 16.75 -5.79 2.56
CA LEU A 116 15.97 -4.93 3.46
C LEU A 116 14.48 -5.31 3.42
N CYS A 117 13.95 -5.65 2.23
CA CYS A 117 12.58 -6.13 2.09
C CYS A 117 12.31 -7.36 2.96
N ARG A 118 13.18 -8.39 2.87
CA ARG A 118 13.08 -9.59 3.71
C ARG A 118 13.18 -9.26 5.21
N GLN A 119 14.06 -8.34 5.59
CA GLN A 119 14.19 -7.93 7.00
C GLN A 119 12.92 -7.30 7.56
N GLN A 120 12.19 -6.52 6.76
CA GLN A 120 10.90 -5.98 7.19
C GLN A 120 9.88 -7.10 7.42
N PHE A 121 9.78 -8.10 6.53
CA PHE A 121 8.90 -9.24 6.80
C PHE A 121 9.32 -10.06 8.03
N ILE A 122 10.61 -10.23 8.28
CA ILE A 122 11.08 -10.86 9.52
C ILE A 122 10.64 -10.03 10.74
N LYS A 123 10.67 -8.68 10.64
CA LYS A 123 10.16 -7.80 11.69
C LYS A 123 8.66 -7.99 11.89
N ALA A 124 7.88 -8.13 10.80
CA ALA A 124 6.45 -8.43 10.88
C ALA A 124 6.19 -9.75 11.63
N PHE A 125 6.86 -10.85 11.24
CA PHE A 125 6.71 -12.15 11.92
C PHE A 125 7.18 -12.18 13.37
N LYS A 126 8.09 -11.27 13.77
CA LYS A 126 8.48 -11.11 15.18
C LYS A 126 7.41 -10.38 15.98
N LEU A 127 6.72 -9.44 15.35
CA LEU A 127 5.68 -8.65 15.98
C LEU A 127 4.36 -9.45 16.08
N ASP A 128 4.02 -10.14 15.00
CA ASP A 128 2.88 -11.05 14.93
C ASP A 128 3.30 -12.30 14.13
N PRO A 129 3.45 -13.46 14.79
CA PRO A 129 3.85 -14.68 14.11
C PRO A 129 2.83 -15.23 13.11
N ASP A 130 1.58 -14.81 13.19
CA ASP A 130 0.50 -15.20 12.29
C ASP A 130 0.31 -14.19 11.15
N PHE A 131 1.18 -13.17 11.07
CA PHE A 131 1.19 -12.18 9.99
C PHE A 131 1.16 -12.85 8.61
N ASP A 132 0.23 -12.39 7.78
CA ASP A 132 0.08 -12.89 6.42
C ASP A 132 -0.27 -11.76 5.45
N LEU A 133 0.08 -11.98 4.19
CA LEU A 133 -0.29 -11.08 3.10
C LEU A 133 -1.71 -11.40 2.63
N SER A 134 -2.43 -10.37 2.17
CA SER A 134 -3.72 -10.57 1.52
C SER A 134 -3.57 -11.39 0.23
N PRO A 135 -4.64 -12.04 -0.27
CA PRO A 135 -4.56 -12.85 -1.49
C PRO A 135 -3.99 -12.10 -2.70
N GLY A 136 -4.34 -10.82 -2.87
CA GLY A 136 -3.82 -9.98 -3.96
C GLY A 136 -2.32 -9.66 -3.84
N GLU A 137 -1.79 -9.63 -2.62
CA GLU A 137 -0.37 -9.37 -2.37
C GLU A 137 0.48 -10.64 -2.54
N LYS A 138 -0.03 -11.82 -2.16
CA LYS A 138 0.74 -13.09 -2.19
C LYS A 138 1.25 -13.50 -3.58
N GLY A 139 0.63 -13.04 -4.66
CA GLY A 139 1.01 -13.38 -6.03
C GLY A 139 2.14 -12.54 -6.63
N HIS A 140 2.65 -11.52 -5.93
CA HIS A 140 3.52 -10.53 -6.56
C HIS A 140 4.98 -11.01 -6.73
N PRO A 141 5.53 -10.96 -7.95
CA PRO A 141 6.83 -11.57 -8.26
C PRO A 141 8.01 -10.95 -7.48
N LEU A 142 7.91 -9.67 -7.09
CA LEU A 142 9.01 -8.97 -6.43
C LEU A 142 9.11 -9.25 -4.93
N TRP A 143 8.00 -9.45 -4.22
CA TRP A 143 8.02 -9.57 -2.75
C TRP A 143 7.67 -10.95 -2.22
N THR A 144 6.92 -11.77 -2.96
CA THR A 144 6.57 -13.12 -2.52
C THR A 144 7.80 -13.99 -2.20
N PRO A 145 8.88 -14.00 -3.01
CA PRO A 145 10.08 -14.76 -2.66
C PRO A 145 10.73 -14.29 -1.35
N SER A 146 10.73 -12.98 -1.10
CA SER A 146 11.28 -12.38 0.12
C SER A 146 10.41 -12.70 1.35
N PHE A 147 9.10 -12.65 1.18
CA PHE A 147 8.11 -12.98 2.21
C PHE A 147 8.18 -14.46 2.62
N GLU A 148 8.16 -15.40 1.66
CA GLU A 148 8.24 -16.83 1.96
C GLU A 148 9.57 -17.21 2.60
N ARG A 149 10.67 -16.56 2.19
CA ARG A 149 11.96 -16.75 2.84
C ARG A 149 11.93 -16.21 4.28
N ALA A 150 11.36 -15.04 4.51
CA ALA A 150 11.19 -14.50 5.87
C ALA A 150 10.34 -15.42 6.75
N ARG A 151 9.24 -15.97 6.23
CA ARG A 151 8.38 -16.94 6.93
C ARG A 151 9.16 -18.17 7.38
N LYS A 152 9.93 -18.79 6.46
CA LYS A 152 10.80 -19.94 6.78
C LYS A 152 11.83 -19.60 7.85
N GLU A 153 12.45 -18.43 7.77
CA GLU A 153 13.45 -17.99 8.75
C GLU A 153 12.83 -17.68 10.12
N ALA A 154 11.63 -17.10 10.17
CA ALA A 154 10.91 -16.87 11.42
C ALA A 154 10.46 -18.18 12.07
N GLY A 155 9.97 -19.15 11.28
CA GLY A 155 9.59 -20.47 11.75
C GLY A 155 10.76 -21.27 12.35
N LYS A 156 11.97 -21.13 11.79
CA LYS A 156 13.19 -21.77 12.34
C LYS A 156 13.56 -21.26 13.73
N LYS A 157 13.24 -20.01 14.07
CA LYS A 157 13.57 -19.43 15.39
C LYS A 157 12.61 -19.84 16.51
N LYS A 158 11.45 -20.40 16.16
CA LYS A 158 10.48 -20.91 17.13
C LYS A 158 10.80 -22.33 17.62
N LYS A 159 11.72 -23.04 16.95
CA LYS A 159 12.13 -24.40 17.27
C LYS A 159 13.47 -24.38 17.99
#